data_AF-A0A938S2J9-F1
#
_entry.id   AF-A0A938S2J9-F1
#
_cell.length_a   1.000
_cell.length_b   1.000
_cell.length_c   1.000
_cell.angle_alpha   90.00
_cell.angle_beta   90.00
_cell.angle_gamma   90.00
#
_symmetry.space_group_name_H-M   'P 1'
#
loop_
_entity.id
_entity.type
_entity.pdbx_description
1 polymer ?
#
loop_
_entity_poly.entity_id
_entity_poly.type
_entity_poly.pdbx_seq_one_letter_code
_entity_poly.pdbx_strand_id
1 'polypeptide(L)'
;MADSKADAARVQVEFGNFLADLGRRVARADGAVDGTAALALAEQALGGGRRATALLHGFAVLLAYADSKPGATVLDDEEGATRAAHDAVVRLEECKLQQRIDEAEAAAGTVTCPSPGCGAAAHSRGRMTRGFLSQHGRLSLQLRKSVCIKPECGTTILPGAKACGLTQHRFTPGCANAITQLSTALAYGQAVTLLGQLLHIEVSEHAAQELTEERGATLLALDQAAAKEHTPYADSGLERACGRPADAVAADQTPDVAYLETDGVHPMTRELLPDQSVEVPGARGGKGRKYKLEGAEVKNAVLYTAKAAVQEMPSRGCLLHKTYVSYLGHWTLFASLLWLTMLRLRFDQAKLLVVLSDGAEWIRSLGNWLPMRGRVLLILDYYHAAHRAWEVARLLYGDGTDKCREQARKWCGTIELGGVQHVIDELKELQPLNAGRPTVVEAVGKLVGYYENNRDRMQYPEYTKRGLRISSGIVESANFHVTGARLKQQGMRWTEQAARELALLRADLCSERWAVRSRQLLAA
;
A
#
# COMPACT_ATOMS: atom_id res chain seq x y z
N MET A 1 -15.10 -39.38 12.08
CA MET A 1 -15.87 -39.13 13.31
C MET A 1 -15.41 -39.97 14.52
N ALA A 2 -14.86 -41.17 14.34
CA ALA A 2 -14.33 -41.97 15.46
C ALA A 2 -12.97 -41.47 16.00
N ASP A 3 -12.06 -41.04 15.13
CA ASP A 3 -10.73 -40.53 15.55
C ASP A 3 -10.78 -39.24 16.38
N SER A 4 -11.71 -38.31 16.09
CA SER A 4 -11.79 -37.05 16.84
C SER A 4 -12.31 -37.22 18.27
N LYS A 5 -13.09 -38.29 18.54
CA LYS A 5 -13.56 -38.63 19.90
C LYS A 5 -12.45 -39.30 20.71
N ALA A 6 -11.61 -40.11 20.06
CA ALA A 6 -10.46 -40.73 20.70
C ALA A 6 -9.38 -39.68 21.04
N ASP A 7 -9.11 -38.73 20.14
CA ASP A 7 -8.21 -37.61 20.40
C ASP A 7 -8.76 -36.64 21.46
N ALA A 8 -10.06 -36.34 21.44
CA ALA A 8 -10.68 -35.53 22.49
C ALA A 8 -10.60 -36.20 23.86
N ALA A 9 -10.85 -37.51 23.94
CA ALA A 9 -10.71 -38.29 25.18
C ALA A 9 -9.24 -38.35 25.65
N ARG A 10 -8.28 -38.46 24.73
CA ARG A 10 -6.85 -38.47 25.06
C ARG A 10 -6.37 -37.10 25.55
N VAL A 11 -6.79 -36.01 24.91
CA VAL A 11 -6.52 -34.64 25.38
C VAL A 11 -7.21 -34.38 26.72
N GLN A 12 -8.44 -34.86 26.94
CA GLN A 12 -9.11 -34.77 28.24
C GLN A 12 -8.38 -35.53 29.34
N VAL A 13 -7.84 -36.72 29.04
CA VAL A 13 -7.08 -37.52 30.00
C VAL A 13 -5.70 -36.90 30.24
N GLU A 14 -4.99 -36.44 29.21
CA GLU A 14 -3.68 -35.79 29.35
C GLU A 14 -3.81 -34.43 30.07
N PHE A 15 -4.82 -33.63 29.75
CA PHE A 15 -5.09 -32.35 30.42
C PHE A 15 -5.66 -32.56 31.83
N GLY A 16 -6.53 -33.56 32.02
CA GLY A 16 -7.01 -33.97 33.34
C GLY A 16 -5.88 -34.51 34.22
N ASN A 17 -4.92 -35.24 33.64
CA ASN A 17 -3.71 -35.69 34.33
C ASN A 17 -2.78 -34.52 34.64
N PHE A 18 -2.66 -33.54 33.75
CA PHE A 18 -1.92 -32.30 33.99
C PHE A 18 -2.56 -31.49 35.14
N LEU A 19 -3.86 -31.25 35.11
CA LEU A 19 -4.59 -30.56 36.18
C LEU A 19 -4.59 -31.34 37.48
N ALA A 20 -4.66 -32.68 37.43
CA ALA A 20 -4.57 -33.53 38.62
C ALA A 20 -3.13 -33.60 39.16
N ASP A 21 -2.11 -33.53 38.32
CA ASP A 21 -0.71 -33.42 38.76
C ASP A 21 -0.43 -32.04 39.36
N LEU A 22 -0.95 -30.99 38.73
CA LEU A 22 -0.95 -29.62 39.22
C LEU A 22 -1.67 -29.56 40.58
N GLY A 23 -2.87 -30.11 40.67
CA GLY A 23 -3.67 -30.20 41.90
C GLY A 23 -3.01 -31.04 43.00
N ARG A 24 -2.35 -32.15 42.67
CA ARG A 24 -1.59 -32.97 43.63
C ARG A 24 -0.33 -32.25 44.12
N ARG A 25 0.34 -31.47 43.28
CA ARG A 25 1.49 -30.65 43.68
C ARG A 25 1.06 -29.47 44.54
N VAL A 26 -0.10 -28.86 44.22
CA VAL A 26 -0.72 -27.81 45.03
C VAL A 26 -1.17 -28.35 46.40
N ALA A 27 -1.80 -29.54 46.43
CA ALA A 27 -2.30 -30.16 47.66
C ALA A 27 -1.21 -30.75 48.58
N ARG A 28 0.00 -31.00 48.07
CA ARG A 28 1.16 -31.44 48.88
C ARG A 28 1.86 -30.29 49.62
N ALA A 29 1.52 -29.04 49.30
CA ALA A 29 1.92 -27.88 50.10
C ALA A 29 0.76 -27.57 51.07
N ASP A 30 0.92 -27.95 52.32
CA ASP A 30 -0.15 -27.98 53.33
C ASP A 30 -0.90 -26.65 53.53
N GLY A 31 -2.24 -26.75 53.65
CA GLY A 31 -3.09 -25.86 54.46
C GLY A 31 -3.53 -24.54 53.81
N ALA A 32 -4.84 -24.42 53.52
CA ALA A 32 -5.53 -23.17 53.20
C ALA A 32 -4.78 -22.25 52.22
N VAL A 33 -4.56 -22.77 51.02
CA VAL A 33 -3.87 -22.07 49.95
C VAL A 33 -4.80 -21.00 49.39
N ASP A 34 -4.59 -19.74 49.82
CA ASP A 34 -5.08 -18.52 49.14
C ASP A 34 -4.85 -18.66 47.62
N GLY A 35 -5.73 -18.11 46.77
CA GLY A 35 -5.64 -18.25 45.32
C GLY A 35 -4.26 -17.84 44.75
N THR A 36 -3.54 -16.98 45.46
CA THR A 36 -2.14 -16.60 45.22
C THR A 36 -1.14 -17.75 45.42
N ALA A 37 -1.31 -18.61 46.42
CA ALA A 37 -0.41 -19.71 46.72
C ALA A 37 -0.64 -20.91 45.78
N ALA A 38 -1.86 -21.11 45.27
CA ALA A 38 -2.17 -22.14 44.28
C ALA A 38 -1.56 -21.77 42.92
N LEU A 39 -1.59 -20.48 42.58
CA LEU A 39 -0.90 -19.93 41.43
C LEU A 39 0.62 -20.13 41.54
N ALA A 40 1.22 -19.87 42.71
CA ALA A 40 2.66 -20.05 42.93
C ALA A 40 3.12 -21.52 42.78
N LEU A 41 2.31 -22.48 43.26
CA LEU A 41 2.57 -23.91 43.11
C LEU A 41 2.41 -24.38 41.66
N ALA A 42 1.41 -23.84 40.96
CA ALA A 42 1.21 -24.09 39.54
C ALA A 42 2.34 -23.50 38.69
N GLU A 43 2.82 -22.32 39.04
CA GLU A 43 3.99 -21.69 38.43
C GLU A 43 5.23 -22.56 38.64
N GLN A 44 5.47 -23.03 39.86
CA GLN A 44 6.61 -23.90 40.20
C GLN A 44 6.56 -25.24 39.44
N ALA A 45 5.37 -25.83 39.26
CA ALA A 45 5.18 -27.04 38.48
C ALA A 45 5.47 -26.87 36.98
N LEU A 46 5.25 -25.66 36.45
CA LEU A 46 5.55 -25.27 35.07
C LEU A 46 7.00 -24.77 34.86
N GLY A 47 7.87 -24.89 35.87
CA GLY A 47 9.26 -24.43 35.82
C GLY A 47 9.49 -22.97 36.23
N GLY A 48 8.46 -22.29 36.72
CA GLY A 48 8.50 -20.93 37.25
C GLY A 48 8.62 -19.82 36.20
N GLY A 49 8.53 -18.57 36.66
CA GLY A 49 8.81 -17.38 35.87
C GLY A 49 7.71 -16.96 34.89
N ARG A 50 7.99 -15.87 34.15
CA ARG A 50 7.00 -15.15 33.31
C ARG A 50 6.22 -16.04 32.34
N ARG A 51 6.83 -17.11 31.82
CA ARG A 51 6.18 -18.06 30.89
C ARG A 51 5.10 -18.88 31.59
N ALA A 52 5.38 -19.39 32.78
CA ALA A 52 4.42 -20.17 33.56
C ALA A 52 3.21 -19.31 33.96
N THR A 53 3.47 -18.10 34.47
CA THR A 53 2.43 -17.11 34.80
C THR A 53 1.53 -16.79 33.60
N ALA A 54 2.14 -16.54 32.43
CA ALA A 54 1.38 -16.22 31.21
C ALA A 54 0.50 -17.39 30.73
N LEU A 55 0.99 -18.64 30.83
CA LEU A 55 0.19 -19.83 30.49
C LEU A 55 -1.00 -20.01 31.43
N LEU A 56 -0.78 -19.86 32.75
CA LEU A 56 -1.85 -19.98 33.74
C LEU A 56 -2.91 -18.90 33.58
N HIS A 57 -2.51 -17.66 33.30
CA HIS A 57 -3.45 -16.59 32.94
C HIS A 57 -4.30 -16.98 31.73
N GLY A 58 -3.68 -17.49 30.67
CA GLY A 58 -4.39 -17.93 29.47
C GLY A 58 -5.43 -19.00 29.76
N PHE A 59 -5.07 -20.03 30.55
CA PHE A 59 -6.03 -21.05 30.97
C PHE A 59 -7.17 -20.49 31.82
N ALA A 60 -6.87 -19.58 32.76
CA ALA A 60 -7.89 -18.96 33.60
C ALA A 60 -8.93 -18.19 32.78
N VAL A 61 -8.50 -17.44 31.76
CA VAL A 61 -9.41 -16.72 30.84
C VAL A 61 -10.31 -17.70 30.08
N LEU A 62 -9.74 -18.78 29.54
CA LEU A 62 -10.50 -19.76 28.76
C LEU A 62 -11.50 -20.54 29.63
N LEU A 63 -11.11 -20.89 30.87
CA LEU A 63 -12.01 -21.51 31.84
C LEU A 63 -13.15 -20.55 32.21
N ALA A 64 -12.84 -19.28 32.49
CA ALA A 64 -13.87 -18.28 32.79
C ALA A 64 -14.88 -18.09 31.66
N TYR A 65 -14.44 -18.16 30.39
CA TYR A 65 -15.35 -18.17 29.24
C TYR A 65 -16.19 -19.45 29.18
N ALA A 66 -15.59 -20.62 29.39
CA ALA A 66 -16.31 -21.90 29.38
C ALA A 66 -17.38 -21.99 30.48
N ASP A 67 -17.12 -21.37 31.64
CA ASP A 67 -18.05 -21.29 32.77
C ASP A 67 -19.09 -20.16 32.62
N SER A 68 -18.92 -19.28 31.61
CA SER A 68 -19.85 -18.17 31.39
C SER A 68 -21.19 -18.66 30.85
N LYS A 69 -22.26 -17.92 31.16
CA LYS A 69 -23.58 -18.24 30.62
C LYS A 69 -23.62 -17.94 29.11
N PRO A 70 -24.33 -18.74 28.31
CA PRO A 70 -24.56 -18.40 26.91
C PRO A 70 -25.14 -16.99 26.76
N GLY A 71 -24.68 -16.29 25.73
CA GLY A 71 -25.16 -15.00 25.32
C GLY A 71 -26.60 -15.03 24.83
N ALA A 72 -27.15 -13.86 24.49
CA ALA A 72 -28.51 -13.77 23.98
C ALA A 72 -28.64 -14.41 22.58
N THR A 73 -27.54 -14.44 21.82
CA THR A 73 -27.45 -15.00 20.48
C THR A 73 -26.15 -15.79 20.29
N VAL A 74 -26.12 -16.63 19.25
CA VAL A 74 -24.88 -17.34 18.83
C VAL A 74 -23.77 -16.34 18.46
N LEU A 75 -24.13 -15.18 17.91
CA LEU A 75 -23.16 -14.12 17.60
C LEU A 75 -22.48 -13.58 18.86
N ASP A 76 -23.22 -13.40 19.95
CA ASP A 76 -22.65 -12.96 21.23
C ASP A 76 -21.65 -13.99 21.79
N ASP A 77 -21.96 -15.28 21.62
CA ASP A 77 -21.10 -16.39 22.04
C ASP A 77 -19.83 -16.45 21.17
N GLU A 78 -19.94 -16.31 19.85
CA GLU A 78 -18.80 -16.27 18.92
C GLU A 78 -17.87 -15.08 19.17
N GLU A 79 -18.45 -13.90 19.42
CA GLU A 79 -17.69 -12.72 19.82
C GLU A 79 -17.02 -12.91 21.20
N GLY A 80 -17.72 -13.52 22.16
CA GLY A 80 -17.18 -13.86 23.47
C GLY A 80 -15.99 -14.81 23.37
N ALA A 81 -16.09 -15.85 22.53
CA ALA A 81 -15.01 -16.80 22.27
C ALA A 81 -13.78 -16.10 21.68
N THR A 82 -14.00 -15.22 20.70
CA THR A 82 -12.93 -14.47 20.05
C THR A 82 -12.20 -13.56 21.03
N ARG A 83 -12.94 -12.82 21.88
CA ARG A 83 -12.36 -11.99 22.95
C ARG A 83 -11.56 -12.84 23.95
N ALA A 84 -12.11 -13.96 24.41
CA ALA A 84 -11.43 -14.86 25.33
C ALA A 84 -10.14 -15.43 24.73
N ALA A 85 -10.13 -15.76 23.42
CA ALA A 85 -8.93 -16.21 22.73
C ALA A 85 -7.84 -15.12 22.68
N HIS A 86 -8.20 -13.87 22.39
CA HIS A 86 -7.28 -12.73 22.40
C HIS A 86 -6.67 -12.51 23.79
N ASP A 87 -7.52 -12.43 24.82
CA ASP A 87 -7.12 -12.21 26.21
C ASP A 87 -6.27 -13.37 26.76
N ALA A 88 -6.50 -14.60 26.30
CA ALA A 88 -5.70 -15.74 26.68
C ALA A 88 -4.28 -15.68 26.09
N VAL A 89 -4.12 -15.16 24.87
CA VAL A 89 -2.83 -15.12 24.15
C VAL A 89 -2.02 -13.88 24.47
N VAL A 90 -2.64 -12.75 24.82
CA VAL A 90 -1.95 -11.47 25.02
C VAL A 90 -0.77 -11.54 26.00
N ARG A 91 -0.90 -12.31 27.09
CA ARG A 91 0.18 -12.50 28.09
C ARG A 91 1.30 -13.39 27.58
N LEU A 92 0.99 -14.37 26.73
CA LEU A 92 2.00 -15.21 26.08
C LEU A 92 2.79 -14.41 25.05
N GLU A 93 2.12 -13.56 24.28
CA GLU A 93 2.78 -12.62 23.37
C GLU A 93 3.68 -11.65 24.15
N GLU A 94 3.17 -11.02 25.21
CA GLU A 94 3.93 -10.14 26.10
C GLU A 94 5.20 -10.83 26.61
N CYS A 95 5.08 -12.07 27.11
CA CYS A 95 6.21 -12.85 27.60
C CYS A 95 7.25 -13.11 26.50
N LYS A 96 6.83 -13.56 25.30
CA LYS A 96 7.74 -13.85 24.18
C LYS A 96 8.45 -12.59 23.69
N LEU A 97 7.71 -11.49 23.56
CA LEU A 97 8.27 -10.22 23.12
C LEU A 97 9.23 -9.64 24.17
N GLN A 98 8.89 -9.76 25.45
CA GLN A 98 9.78 -9.37 26.53
C GLN A 98 11.08 -10.18 26.54
N GLN A 99 11.02 -11.49 26.28
CA GLN A 99 12.20 -12.33 26.14
C GLN A 99 13.10 -11.84 24.99
N ARG A 100 12.52 -11.54 23.82
CA ARG A 100 13.29 -10.99 22.69
C ARG A 100 13.95 -9.65 23.01
N ILE A 101 13.26 -8.78 23.75
CA ILE A 101 13.80 -7.52 24.24
C ILE A 101 14.98 -7.77 25.16
N ASP A 102 14.83 -8.67 26.12
CA ASP A 102 15.88 -8.98 27.10
C ASP A 102 17.12 -9.58 26.42
N GLU A 103 16.93 -10.50 25.47
CA GLU A 103 18.00 -11.08 24.65
C GLU A 103 18.71 -10.00 23.82
N ALA A 104 17.95 -9.11 23.16
CA ALA A 104 18.52 -8.01 22.38
C ALA A 104 19.28 -7.01 23.26
N GLU A 105 18.78 -6.70 24.46
CA GLU A 105 19.45 -5.79 25.40
C GLU A 105 20.69 -6.41 26.03
N ALA A 106 20.70 -7.73 26.25
CA ALA A 106 21.86 -8.47 26.73
C ALA A 106 22.95 -8.60 25.67
N ALA A 107 22.56 -8.81 24.40
CA ALA A 107 23.48 -8.82 23.26
C ALA A 107 23.99 -7.41 22.90
N ALA A 108 23.21 -6.36 23.21
CA ALA A 108 23.61 -4.99 23.00
C ALA A 108 24.69 -4.58 24.01
N GLY A 109 25.94 -4.44 23.51
CA GLY A 109 27.05 -3.84 24.23
C GLY A 109 26.86 -2.33 24.44
N THR A 110 27.91 -1.53 24.23
CA THR A 110 27.81 -0.07 24.35
C THR A 110 26.79 0.49 23.37
N VAL A 111 25.69 1.04 23.88
CA VAL A 111 24.65 1.69 23.07
C VAL A 111 25.18 3.05 22.60
N THR A 112 25.15 3.30 21.30
CA THR A 112 25.55 4.58 20.72
C THR A 112 24.33 5.45 20.41
N CYS A 113 24.53 6.77 20.47
CA CYS A 113 23.49 7.75 20.21
C CYS A 113 23.13 7.78 18.71
N PRO A 114 21.85 7.59 18.34
CA PRO A 114 21.42 7.60 16.94
C PRO A 114 21.29 9.02 16.36
N SER A 115 21.43 10.07 17.18
CA SER A 115 21.24 11.45 16.73
C SER A 115 22.31 11.85 15.70
N PRO A 116 21.92 12.46 14.57
CA PRO A 116 22.85 12.89 13.54
C PRO A 116 23.99 13.73 14.10
N GLY A 117 25.24 13.37 13.77
CA GLY A 117 26.44 14.08 14.22
C GLY A 117 26.84 13.88 15.69
N CYS A 118 26.06 13.13 16.48
CA CYS A 118 26.38 12.90 17.89
C CYS A 118 27.31 11.70 18.11
N GLY A 119 26.82 10.49 17.76
CA GLY A 119 27.55 9.22 17.83
C GLY A 119 28.07 8.80 19.22
N ALA A 120 27.86 9.60 20.27
CA ALA A 120 28.42 9.36 21.59
C ALA A 120 27.79 8.14 22.28
N ALA A 121 28.50 7.57 23.25
CA ALA A 121 27.95 6.49 24.07
C ALA A 121 26.73 6.96 24.87
N ALA A 122 25.83 6.03 25.18
CA ALA A 122 24.68 6.24 26.04
C ALA A 122 24.77 5.35 27.27
N HIS A 123 24.53 5.91 28.46
CA HIS A 123 24.51 5.17 29.71
C HIS A 123 23.09 4.77 30.09
N SER A 124 22.96 3.61 30.73
CA SER A 124 21.65 3.15 31.21
C SER A 124 21.19 3.99 32.41
N ARG A 125 19.89 4.29 32.43
CA ARG A 125 19.14 4.92 33.53
C ARG A 125 18.19 3.93 34.22
N GLY A 126 18.40 2.62 34.02
CA GLY A 126 17.53 1.57 34.53
C GLY A 126 16.47 1.13 33.52
N ARG A 127 15.45 0.42 34.01
CA ARG A 127 14.32 -0.09 33.21
C ARG A 127 13.04 0.70 33.48
N MET A 128 12.18 0.76 32.48
CA MET A 128 10.87 1.39 32.56
C MET A 128 9.80 0.50 31.94
N THR A 129 8.60 0.51 32.53
CA THR A 129 7.42 -0.11 31.93
C THR A 129 6.83 0.79 30.86
N ARG A 130 6.48 0.24 29.70
CA ARG A 130 5.76 0.95 28.64
C ARG A 130 4.70 0.06 28.00
N GLY A 131 3.52 0.64 27.80
CA GLY A 131 2.41 -0.04 27.12
C GLY A 131 2.55 0.02 25.60
N PHE A 132 2.27 -1.10 24.94
CA PHE A 132 2.19 -1.23 23.48
C PHE A 132 0.88 -1.91 23.08
N LEU A 133 0.33 -1.57 21.92
CA LEU A 133 -0.83 -2.27 21.37
C LEU A 133 -0.36 -3.31 20.34
N SER A 134 -0.78 -4.55 20.54
CA SER A 134 -0.58 -5.68 19.63
C SER A 134 -1.85 -5.97 18.84
N GLN A 135 -1.87 -7.05 18.03
CA GLN A 135 -3.10 -7.52 17.40
C GLN A 135 -4.03 -8.25 18.38
N HIS A 136 -3.51 -8.71 19.53
CA HIS A 136 -4.26 -9.44 20.55
C HIS A 136 -4.61 -8.57 21.76
N GLY A 137 -4.29 -7.27 21.73
CA GLY A 137 -4.56 -6.33 22.82
C GLY A 137 -3.31 -5.66 23.38
N ARG A 138 -3.44 -5.09 24.57
CA ARG A 138 -2.40 -4.22 25.15
C ARG A 138 -1.35 -5.03 25.92
N LEU A 139 -0.09 -4.84 25.52
CA LEU A 139 1.10 -5.38 26.15
C LEU A 139 1.73 -4.34 27.09
N SER A 140 2.38 -4.79 28.15
CA SER A 140 3.16 -4.03 29.12
C SER A 140 4.58 -4.56 29.16
N LEU A 141 5.52 -3.82 28.54
CA LEU A 141 6.89 -4.27 28.33
C LEU A 141 7.85 -3.46 29.20
N GLN A 142 8.83 -4.14 29.80
CA GLN A 142 9.96 -3.56 30.49
C GLN A 142 11.07 -3.26 29.49
N LEU A 143 11.50 -2.01 29.38
CA LEU A 143 12.53 -1.56 28.44
C LEU A 143 13.68 -0.90 29.19
N ARG A 144 14.93 -1.21 28.83
CA ARG A 144 16.08 -0.44 29.29
C ARG A 144 16.02 0.97 28.71
N LYS A 145 16.06 1.97 29.58
CA LYS A 145 16.19 3.37 29.20
C LYS A 145 17.65 3.75 29.20
N SER A 146 18.19 4.16 28.06
CA SER A 146 19.54 4.72 27.95
C SER A 146 19.45 6.20 27.55
N VAL A 147 20.38 7.02 28.04
CA VAL A 147 20.45 8.45 27.70
C VAL A 147 21.85 8.74 27.18
N CYS A 148 21.93 9.53 26.10
CA CYS A 148 23.21 9.99 25.56
C CYS A 148 24.06 10.67 26.64
N ILE A 149 25.37 10.38 26.66
CA ILE A 149 26.29 10.97 27.64
C ILE A 149 26.52 12.47 27.40
N LYS A 150 26.38 12.94 26.14
CA LYS A 150 26.51 14.34 25.77
C LYS A 150 25.31 15.14 26.31
N PRO A 151 25.51 16.06 27.28
CA PRO A 151 24.43 16.83 27.89
C PRO A 151 23.62 17.65 26.89
N GLU A 152 24.29 18.21 25.88
CA GLU A 152 23.69 18.99 24.80
C GLU A 152 22.79 18.16 23.88
N CYS A 153 22.98 16.84 23.84
CA CYS A 153 22.19 15.93 23.02
C CYS A 153 21.02 15.32 23.80
N GLY A 154 21.27 14.81 25.01
CA GLY A 154 20.24 14.32 25.94
C GLY A 154 19.30 13.23 25.40
N THR A 155 19.59 12.65 24.23
CA THR A 155 18.65 11.79 23.51
C THR A 155 18.38 10.50 24.30
N THR A 156 17.10 10.18 24.47
CA THR A 156 16.66 8.93 25.11
C THR A 156 16.60 7.82 24.07
N ILE A 157 17.17 6.67 24.40
CA ILE A 157 17.30 5.51 23.54
C ILE A 157 16.71 4.31 24.27
N LEU A 158 15.85 3.56 23.58
CA LEU A 158 15.25 2.32 24.06
C LEU A 158 15.80 1.18 23.20
N PRO A 159 17.00 0.65 23.49
CA PRO A 159 17.71 -0.28 22.61
C PRO A 159 16.90 -1.54 22.31
N GLY A 160 16.28 -2.16 23.32
CA GLY A 160 15.45 -3.34 23.11
C GLY A 160 14.21 -3.08 22.25
N ALA A 161 13.56 -1.92 22.44
CA ALA A 161 12.42 -1.52 21.61
C ALA A 161 12.82 -1.34 20.14
N LYS A 162 13.94 -0.64 19.88
CA LYS A 162 14.48 -0.46 18.53
C LYS A 162 14.83 -1.81 17.88
N ALA A 163 15.52 -2.69 18.61
CA ALA A 163 15.93 -4.00 18.09
C ALA A 163 14.73 -4.91 17.74
N CYS A 164 13.60 -4.75 18.43
CA CYS A 164 12.36 -5.49 18.15
C CYS A 164 11.41 -4.76 17.17
N GLY A 165 11.82 -3.63 16.58
CA GLY A 165 11.00 -2.86 15.64
C GLY A 165 9.75 -2.23 16.27
N LEU A 166 9.75 -2.00 17.59
CA LEU A 166 8.62 -1.34 18.26
C LEU A 166 8.55 0.12 17.84
N THR A 167 7.38 0.54 17.34
CA THR A 167 7.19 1.87 16.77
C THR A 167 7.09 2.94 17.84
N GLN A 168 7.39 4.19 17.48
CA GLN A 168 7.22 5.34 18.39
C GLN A 168 5.76 5.53 18.82
N HIS A 169 4.85 5.17 17.92
CA HIS A 169 3.39 5.14 18.10
C HIS A 169 2.88 4.10 19.10
N ARG A 170 3.78 3.32 19.72
CA ARG A 170 3.45 2.27 20.70
C ARG A 170 2.63 1.13 20.10
N PHE A 171 2.89 0.79 18.84
CA PHE A 171 2.35 -0.42 18.21
C PHE A 171 3.45 -1.48 18.07
N THR A 172 3.08 -2.75 18.22
CA THR A 172 3.95 -3.86 17.77
C THR A 172 4.03 -3.86 16.23
N PRO A 173 5.07 -4.44 15.61
CA PRO A 173 5.18 -4.50 14.15
C PRO A 173 3.95 -5.12 13.46
N GLY A 174 3.38 -6.18 14.05
CA GLY A 174 2.17 -6.83 13.53
C GLY A 174 0.96 -5.91 13.59
N CYS A 175 0.75 -5.23 14.72
CA CYS A 175 -0.34 -4.25 14.89
C CYS A 175 -0.18 -3.09 13.90
N ALA A 176 1.03 -2.53 13.79
CA ALA A 176 1.33 -1.46 12.86
C ALA A 176 1.07 -1.88 11.40
N ASN A 177 1.45 -3.10 11.02
CA ASN A 177 1.13 -3.65 9.69
C ASN A 177 -0.37 -3.73 9.44
N ALA A 178 -1.15 -4.25 10.39
CA ALA A 178 -2.60 -4.35 10.24
C ALA A 178 -3.26 -2.97 10.08
N ILE A 179 -2.84 -2.00 10.90
CA ILE A 179 -3.34 -0.62 10.84
C ILE A 179 -3.04 0.00 9.49
N THR A 180 -1.79 -0.04 9.03
CA THR A 180 -1.40 0.56 7.74
C THR A 180 -2.08 -0.13 6.57
N GLN A 181 -2.22 -1.46 6.59
CA GLN A 181 -2.84 -2.21 5.50
C GLN A 181 -4.31 -1.83 5.34
N LEU A 182 -5.07 -1.83 6.43
CA LEU A 182 -6.49 -1.44 6.41
C LEU A 182 -6.66 0.04 6.08
N SER A 183 -5.81 0.90 6.62
CA SER A 183 -5.85 2.36 6.35
C SER A 183 -5.44 2.72 4.91
N THR A 184 -4.67 1.85 4.27
CA THR A 184 -4.36 1.91 2.82
C THR A 184 -5.55 1.42 1.99
N ALA A 185 -6.30 0.44 2.48
CA ALA A 185 -7.48 -0.09 1.79
C ALA A 185 -8.70 0.83 1.89
N LEU A 186 -8.91 1.46 3.05
CA LEU A 186 -10.17 2.10 3.44
C LEU A 186 -9.95 3.50 4.01
N ALA A 187 -11.02 4.30 4.11
CA ALA A 187 -10.98 5.54 4.87
C ALA A 187 -10.62 5.26 6.34
N TYR A 188 -9.88 6.18 6.99
CA TYR A 188 -9.33 5.94 8.33
C TYR A 188 -10.39 5.57 9.37
N GLY A 189 -11.55 6.24 9.38
CA GLY A 189 -12.69 5.88 10.23
C GLY A 189 -13.16 4.44 10.04
N GLN A 190 -13.33 4.01 8.78
CA GLN A 190 -13.73 2.63 8.47
C GLN A 190 -12.66 1.62 8.88
N ALA A 191 -11.38 1.95 8.65
CA ALA A 191 -10.26 1.10 9.03
C ALA A 191 -10.21 0.89 10.55
N VAL A 192 -10.35 1.95 11.36
CA VAL A 192 -10.34 1.82 12.83
C VAL A 192 -11.58 1.10 13.36
N THR A 193 -12.75 1.28 12.74
CA THR A 193 -13.94 0.49 13.07
C THR A 193 -13.71 -1.00 12.83
N LEU A 194 -13.18 -1.39 11.66
CA LEU A 194 -12.90 -2.79 11.36
C LEU A 194 -11.81 -3.37 12.26
N LEU A 195 -10.77 -2.59 12.62
CA LEU A 195 -9.77 -3.02 13.60
C LEU A 195 -10.40 -3.31 14.97
N GLY A 196 -11.35 -2.48 15.42
CA GLY A 196 -12.10 -2.71 16.65
C GLY A 196 -13.01 -3.93 16.58
N GLN A 197 -13.66 -4.18 15.44
CA GLN A 197 -14.55 -5.31 15.25
C GLN A 197 -13.83 -6.65 15.09
N LEU A 198 -12.74 -6.67 14.31
CA LEU A 198 -12.05 -7.91 13.93
C LEU A 198 -10.90 -8.27 14.87
N LEU A 199 -10.21 -7.26 15.43
CA LEU A 199 -9.05 -7.48 16.30
C LEU A 199 -9.30 -7.08 17.75
N HIS A 200 -10.46 -6.48 18.06
CA HIS A 200 -10.78 -5.95 19.39
C HIS A 200 -9.75 -4.95 19.91
N ILE A 201 -9.17 -4.14 19.00
CA ILE A 201 -8.21 -3.10 19.35
C ILE A 201 -8.75 -1.71 19.06
N GLU A 202 -8.53 -0.79 19.99
CA GLU A 202 -8.92 0.60 19.86
C GLU A 202 -7.77 1.45 19.32
N VAL A 203 -7.97 2.04 18.14
CA VAL A 203 -7.02 2.94 17.49
C VAL A 203 -7.77 4.20 17.07
N SER A 204 -7.22 5.38 17.35
CA SER A 204 -7.82 6.63 16.87
C SER A 204 -7.55 6.82 15.37
N GLU A 205 -8.46 7.48 14.66
CA GLU A 205 -8.26 7.81 13.23
C GLU A 205 -6.95 8.58 13.00
N HIS A 206 -6.62 9.49 13.92
CA HIS A 206 -5.40 10.28 13.85
C HIS A 206 -4.14 9.41 13.97
N ALA A 207 -4.10 8.47 14.92
CA ALA A 207 -2.96 7.56 15.06
C ALA A 207 -2.82 6.63 13.84
N ALA A 208 -3.94 6.17 13.27
CA ALA A 208 -3.93 5.39 12.04
C ALA A 208 -3.39 6.20 10.85
N GLN A 209 -3.79 7.46 10.74
CA GLN A 209 -3.28 8.39 9.72
C GLN A 209 -1.79 8.64 9.86
N GLU A 210 -1.32 9.09 11.04
CA GLU A 210 0.09 9.41 11.28
C GLU A 210 1.00 8.20 11.01
N LEU A 211 0.62 7.03 11.51
CA LEU A 211 1.37 5.79 11.27
C LEU A 211 1.42 5.43 9.78
N THR A 212 0.32 5.65 9.05
CA THR A 212 0.24 5.33 7.62
C THR A 212 1.12 6.25 6.78
N GLU A 213 1.07 7.56 7.06
CA GLU A 213 1.91 8.57 6.41
C GLU A 213 3.39 8.30 6.70
N GLU A 214 3.78 8.10 7.97
CA GLU A 214 5.18 7.81 8.34
C GLU A 214 5.74 6.56 7.64
N ARG A 215 4.95 5.49 7.58
CA ARG A 215 5.38 4.24 6.93
C ARG A 215 5.41 4.37 5.42
N GLY A 216 4.48 5.11 4.83
CA GLY A 216 4.51 5.47 3.41
C GLY A 216 5.74 6.31 3.06
N ALA A 217 6.09 7.28 3.90
CA ALA A 217 7.30 8.10 3.76
C ALA A 217 8.57 7.24 3.80
N THR A 218 8.63 6.31 4.74
CA THR A 218 9.76 5.38 4.91
C THR A 218 9.95 4.50 3.68
N LEU A 219 8.87 3.87 3.19
CA LEU A 219 8.94 3.04 1.98
C LEU A 219 9.28 3.86 0.73
N LEU A 220 8.75 5.08 0.61
CA LEU A 220 9.07 5.96 -0.50
C LEU A 220 10.55 6.33 -0.50
N ALA A 221 11.11 6.67 0.66
CA ALA A 221 12.53 6.97 0.80
C ALA A 221 13.41 5.76 0.43
N LEU A 222 13.02 4.55 0.85
CA LEU A 222 13.71 3.32 0.47
C LEU A 222 13.67 3.08 -1.05
N ASP A 223 12.51 3.24 -1.68
CA ASP A 223 12.37 3.06 -3.13
C ASP A 223 13.12 4.15 -3.92
N GLN A 224 13.14 5.40 -3.43
CA GLN A 224 13.92 6.47 -4.04
C GLN A 224 15.43 6.23 -3.93
N ALA A 225 15.90 5.74 -2.77
CA ALA A 225 17.30 5.36 -2.59
C ALA A 225 17.69 4.22 -3.53
N ALA A 226 16.87 3.17 -3.60
CA ALA A 226 17.07 2.07 -4.53
C ALA A 226 17.01 2.52 -6.00
N ALA A 227 16.06 3.39 -6.37
CA ALA A 227 15.97 3.92 -7.72
C ALA A 227 17.21 4.74 -8.10
N LYS A 228 17.79 5.49 -7.15
CA LYS A 228 19.05 6.20 -7.34
C LYS A 228 20.24 5.25 -7.52
N GLU A 229 20.31 4.18 -6.74
CA GLU A 229 21.34 3.14 -6.89
C GLU A 229 21.26 2.44 -8.26
N HIS A 230 20.04 2.13 -8.69
CA HIS A 230 19.73 1.41 -9.92
C HIS A 230 19.41 2.32 -11.11
N THR A 231 19.82 3.59 -11.06
CA THR A 231 19.60 4.54 -12.15
C THR A 231 20.25 4.05 -13.46
N PRO A 232 19.58 4.15 -14.61
CA PRO A 232 20.14 3.74 -15.89
C PRO A 232 21.11 4.77 -16.49
N TYR A 233 21.19 5.98 -15.91
CA TYR A 233 22.01 7.08 -16.41
C TYR A 233 23.05 7.51 -15.37
N ALA A 234 24.27 7.79 -15.82
CA ALA A 234 25.28 8.48 -15.04
C ALA A 234 24.92 9.98 -14.91
N ASP A 235 25.61 10.70 -14.01
CA ASP A 235 25.40 12.16 -13.84
C ASP A 235 25.68 12.96 -15.12
N SER A 236 26.47 12.40 -16.04
CA SER A 236 26.70 12.94 -17.39
C SER A 236 25.50 12.83 -18.34
N GLY A 237 24.46 12.07 -17.98
CA GLY A 237 23.32 11.73 -18.83
C GLY A 237 23.57 10.54 -19.76
N LEU A 238 24.78 9.97 -19.79
CA LEU A 238 25.07 8.76 -20.57
C LEU A 238 24.51 7.50 -19.89
N GLU A 239 24.06 6.56 -20.70
CA GLU A 239 23.62 5.25 -20.21
C GLU A 239 24.76 4.51 -19.52
N ARG A 240 24.44 3.86 -18.42
CA ARG A 240 25.36 3.01 -17.65
C ARG A 240 24.73 1.66 -17.38
N ALA A 241 25.57 0.65 -17.21
CA ALA A 241 25.13 -0.59 -16.61
C ALA A 241 24.62 -0.29 -15.18
N CYS A 242 23.45 -0.83 -14.85
CA CYS A 242 22.92 -0.83 -13.49
C CYS A 242 22.76 -2.27 -13.02
N GLY A 243 23.07 -2.49 -11.73
CA GLY A 243 22.76 -3.75 -11.07
C GLY A 243 21.26 -3.97 -10.98
N ARG A 244 20.83 -5.16 -10.57
CA ARG A 244 19.42 -5.49 -10.37
C ARG A 244 19.10 -5.55 -8.88
N PRO A 245 17.91 -5.11 -8.44
CA PRO A 245 17.49 -5.28 -7.05
C PRO A 245 17.51 -6.75 -6.64
N ALA A 246 17.82 -7.00 -5.36
CA ALA A 246 17.87 -8.36 -4.81
C ALA A 246 16.53 -9.11 -4.89
N ASP A 247 15.41 -8.38 -4.96
CA ASP A 247 14.05 -8.92 -5.06
C ASP A 247 13.56 -9.12 -6.51
N ALA A 248 14.46 -9.09 -7.50
CA ALA A 248 14.09 -9.29 -8.89
C ALA A 248 13.81 -10.76 -9.24
N VAL A 249 12.88 -10.96 -10.18
CA VAL A 249 12.52 -12.29 -10.68
C VAL A 249 13.70 -12.99 -11.37
N ALA A 250 13.62 -14.31 -11.42
CA ALA A 250 14.65 -15.15 -12.04
C ALA A 250 14.77 -14.90 -13.55
N ALA A 251 15.94 -15.21 -14.13
CA ALA A 251 16.25 -14.89 -15.52
C ALA A 251 15.36 -15.60 -16.55
N ASP A 252 14.93 -16.81 -16.23
CA ASP A 252 13.99 -17.62 -17.01
C ASP A 252 12.56 -17.04 -17.05
N GLN A 253 12.24 -16.07 -16.18
CA GLN A 253 10.96 -15.36 -16.16
C GLN A 253 10.97 -14.08 -17.02
N THR A 254 12.03 -13.82 -17.78
CA THR A 254 12.09 -12.68 -18.69
C THR A 254 11.02 -12.81 -19.79
N PRO A 255 10.10 -11.84 -19.94
CA PRO A 255 9.07 -11.90 -20.97
C PRO A 255 9.61 -11.54 -22.36
N ASP A 256 9.11 -12.20 -23.41
CA ASP A 256 9.37 -11.76 -24.79
C ASP A 256 8.70 -10.41 -25.07
N VAL A 257 7.43 -10.28 -24.67
CA VAL A 257 6.62 -9.06 -24.81
C VAL A 257 6.11 -8.63 -23.43
N ALA A 258 6.49 -7.41 -23.05
CA ALA A 258 6.04 -6.74 -21.85
C ALA A 258 5.11 -5.58 -22.20
N TYR A 259 4.11 -5.33 -21.35
CA TYR A 259 3.18 -4.22 -21.48
C TYR A 259 3.37 -3.23 -20.32
N LEU A 260 3.35 -1.95 -20.67
CA LEU A 260 3.34 -0.81 -19.77
C LEU A 260 2.17 0.08 -20.18
N GLU A 261 1.12 0.12 -19.38
CA GLU A 261 0.03 1.08 -19.56
C GLU A 261 0.20 2.21 -18.56
N THR A 262 0.13 3.47 -19.02
CA THR A 262 0.34 4.62 -18.12
C THR A 262 -0.71 5.69 -18.33
N ASP A 263 -1.13 6.32 -17.25
CA ASP A 263 -2.10 7.42 -17.27
C ASP A 263 -1.93 8.32 -16.04
N GLY A 264 -2.50 9.52 -16.09
CA GLY A 264 -2.52 10.51 -15.02
C GLY A 264 -3.91 10.67 -14.40
N VAL A 265 -4.00 10.61 -13.07
CA VAL A 265 -5.25 10.89 -12.34
C VAL A 265 -5.05 12.00 -11.32
N HIS A 266 -6.03 12.89 -11.20
CA HIS A 266 -5.93 14.08 -10.36
C HIS A 266 -6.79 13.94 -9.09
N PRO A 267 -6.27 13.41 -7.97
CA PRO A 267 -6.88 13.60 -6.66
C PRO A 267 -6.79 15.06 -6.19
N MET A 268 -7.63 15.41 -5.22
CA MET A 268 -7.64 16.75 -4.63
C MET A 268 -6.60 16.87 -3.53
N THR A 269 -5.63 17.75 -3.73
CA THR A 269 -4.66 18.16 -2.70
C THR A 269 -5.05 19.50 -2.09
N ARG A 270 -4.49 19.77 -0.91
CA ARG A 270 -4.66 21.00 -0.15
C ARG A 270 -3.29 21.57 0.20
N GLU A 271 -3.14 22.86 -0.03
CA GLU A 271 -1.99 23.63 0.42
C GLU A 271 -2.45 24.67 1.45
N LEU A 272 -1.68 24.83 2.53
CA LEU A 272 -1.94 25.83 3.56
C LEU A 272 -1.59 27.22 3.02
N LEU A 273 -2.54 28.15 3.07
CA LEU A 273 -2.27 29.54 2.73
C LEU A 273 -1.57 30.21 3.94
N PRO A 274 -0.31 30.69 3.79
CA PRO A 274 0.50 31.19 4.91
C PRO A 274 -0.06 32.43 5.61
N ASP A 275 -0.90 33.21 4.92
CA ASP A 275 -1.31 34.58 5.26
C ASP A 275 -2.79 34.72 5.65
N GLN A 276 -3.57 33.63 5.66
CA GLN A 276 -5.03 33.68 5.88
C GLN A 276 -5.55 32.75 6.99
N SER A 277 -4.78 32.57 8.06
CA SER A 277 -5.31 32.00 9.31
C SER A 277 -6.22 33.01 10.02
N VAL A 278 -7.41 33.24 9.47
CA VAL A 278 -8.43 34.11 10.08
C VAL A 278 -9.32 33.24 10.96
N GLU A 279 -9.59 33.67 12.19
CA GLU A 279 -10.63 33.07 13.02
C GLU A 279 -11.97 33.17 12.28
N VAL A 280 -12.54 32.03 11.88
CA VAL A 280 -13.86 31.97 11.24
C VAL A 280 -14.91 31.72 12.33
N PRO A 281 -15.79 32.67 12.65
CA PRO A 281 -16.85 32.47 13.63
C PRO A 281 -17.91 31.50 13.08
N GLY A 282 -18.29 30.48 13.85
CA GLY A 282 -19.45 29.63 13.57
C GLY A 282 -19.17 28.24 12.99
N ALA A 283 -17.92 27.87 12.68
CA ALA A 283 -17.58 26.47 12.45
C ALA A 283 -17.66 25.73 13.81
N ARG A 284 -18.41 24.61 13.88
CA ARG A 284 -18.53 23.80 15.10
C ARG A 284 -17.14 23.26 15.48
N GLY A 285 -16.47 23.96 16.39
CA GLY A 285 -15.22 23.55 17.04
C GLY A 285 -13.94 23.87 16.26
N GLY A 286 -13.35 25.05 16.55
CA GLY A 286 -11.91 25.28 16.38
C GLY A 286 -11.49 26.10 15.16
N LYS A 287 -10.44 26.93 15.37
CA LYS A 287 -9.77 27.80 14.39
C LYS A 287 -9.58 27.12 13.03
N GLY A 288 -10.42 27.44 12.05
CA GLY A 288 -10.34 26.86 10.70
C GLY A 288 -9.21 27.51 9.90
N ARG A 289 -8.20 26.73 9.49
CA ARG A 289 -7.20 27.19 8.52
C ARG A 289 -7.82 27.21 7.12
N LYS A 290 -7.58 28.26 6.33
CA LYS A 290 -7.95 28.27 4.91
C LYS A 290 -6.92 27.49 4.10
N TYR A 291 -7.40 26.76 3.10
CA TYR A 291 -6.58 25.95 2.20
C TYR A 291 -6.90 26.30 0.74
N LYS A 292 -5.88 26.27 -0.11
CA LYS A 292 -6.08 26.22 -1.56
C LYS A 292 -6.27 24.76 -1.96
N LEU A 293 -7.30 24.49 -2.77
CA LEU A 293 -7.55 23.15 -3.33
C LEU A 293 -7.03 23.11 -4.74
N GLU A 294 -6.20 22.11 -5.03
CA GLU A 294 -5.61 21.91 -6.36
C GLU A 294 -5.73 20.44 -6.75
N GLY A 295 -5.89 20.18 -8.05
CA GLY A 295 -5.77 18.84 -8.59
C GLY A 295 -4.30 18.54 -8.86
N ALA A 296 -3.70 17.64 -8.08
CA ALA A 296 -2.32 17.22 -8.31
C ALA A 296 -2.31 15.88 -9.06
N GLU A 297 -1.54 15.78 -10.13
CA GLU A 297 -1.51 14.57 -10.96
C GLU A 297 -0.68 13.45 -10.29
N VAL A 298 -1.35 12.34 -10.01
CA VAL A 298 -0.74 11.05 -9.72
C VAL A 298 -0.52 10.32 -11.04
N LYS A 299 0.72 9.98 -11.33
CA LYS A 299 1.11 9.15 -12.48
C LYS A 299 1.00 7.69 -12.07
N ASN A 300 0.23 6.93 -12.84
CA ASN A 300 0.02 5.52 -12.64
C ASN A 300 0.60 4.74 -13.80
N ALA A 301 1.23 3.61 -13.50
CA ALA A 301 1.61 2.60 -14.47
C ALA A 301 1.11 1.23 -14.03
N VAL A 302 0.71 0.43 -15.01
CA VAL A 302 0.45 -1.01 -14.85
C VAL A 302 1.42 -1.77 -15.73
N LEU A 303 2.17 -2.69 -15.12
CA LEU A 303 3.13 -3.56 -15.77
C LEU A 303 2.60 -4.99 -15.77
N TYR A 304 2.54 -5.62 -16.95
CA TYR A 304 2.11 -7.01 -17.09
C TYR A 304 2.73 -7.67 -18.32
N THR A 305 2.69 -9.00 -18.36
CA THR A 305 3.19 -9.78 -19.52
C THR A 305 2.05 -10.18 -20.43
N ALA A 306 2.32 -10.42 -21.71
CA ALA A 306 1.30 -10.94 -22.64
C ALA A 306 0.66 -12.24 -22.15
N LYS A 307 1.43 -13.07 -21.42
CA LYS A 307 0.98 -14.37 -20.86
C LYS A 307 0.06 -14.23 -19.65
N ALA A 308 0.00 -13.07 -19.00
CA ALA A 308 -0.79 -12.87 -17.78
C ALA A 308 -2.30 -12.77 -18.03
N ALA A 309 -2.73 -12.70 -19.29
CA ALA A 309 -4.13 -12.66 -19.67
C ALA A 309 -4.74 -14.06 -19.67
N VAL A 310 -5.82 -14.24 -18.91
CA VAL A 310 -6.63 -15.48 -18.91
C VAL A 310 -8.09 -15.17 -19.17
N GLN A 311 -8.83 -16.15 -19.67
CA GLN A 311 -10.26 -16.06 -19.92
C GLN A 311 -11.00 -16.67 -18.73
N GLU A 312 -11.63 -15.84 -17.89
CA GLU A 312 -12.47 -16.31 -16.77
C GLU A 312 -13.86 -16.72 -17.24
N MET A 313 -14.41 -15.99 -18.22
CA MET A 313 -15.66 -16.32 -18.92
C MET A 313 -15.46 -16.15 -20.43
N PRO A 314 -16.26 -16.80 -21.30
CA PRO A 314 -16.13 -16.69 -22.76
C PRO A 314 -16.07 -15.25 -23.30
N SER A 315 -16.55 -14.27 -22.55
CA SER A 315 -16.55 -12.84 -22.87
C SER A 315 -15.69 -11.95 -21.96
N ARG A 316 -15.11 -12.48 -20.88
CA ARG A 316 -14.39 -11.69 -19.86
C ARG A 316 -13.01 -12.26 -19.61
N GLY A 317 -12.00 -11.57 -20.14
CA GLY A 317 -10.61 -11.81 -19.76
C GLY A 317 -10.27 -11.07 -18.46
N CYS A 318 -9.40 -11.66 -17.64
CA CYS A 318 -8.78 -10.99 -16.51
C CYS A 318 -7.24 -11.07 -16.62
N LEU A 319 -6.54 -10.10 -16.05
CA LEU A 319 -5.10 -10.16 -15.88
C LEU A 319 -4.80 -10.65 -14.47
N LEU A 320 -4.20 -11.84 -14.36
CA LEU A 320 -3.88 -12.46 -13.06
C LEU A 320 -2.70 -11.78 -12.38
N HIS A 321 -1.67 -11.42 -13.15
CA HIS A 321 -0.43 -10.86 -12.64
C HIS A 321 -0.18 -9.50 -13.25
N LYS A 322 -0.23 -8.48 -12.39
CA LYS A 322 0.01 -7.09 -12.73
C LYS A 322 0.70 -6.40 -11.57
N THR A 323 1.62 -5.50 -11.88
CA THR A 323 2.32 -4.68 -10.89
C THR A 323 2.00 -3.23 -11.17
N TYR A 324 1.73 -2.48 -10.11
CA TYR A 324 1.39 -1.07 -10.17
C TYR A 324 2.56 -0.23 -9.69
N VAL A 325 2.74 0.92 -10.33
CA VAL A 325 3.62 1.99 -9.86
C VAL A 325 2.81 3.27 -9.85
N SER A 326 2.76 3.95 -8.71
CA SER A 326 2.02 5.20 -8.55
C SER A 326 2.91 6.24 -7.90
N TYR A 327 2.92 7.46 -8.44
CA TYR A 327 3.69 8.57 -7.87
C TYR A 327 3.02 9.91 -8.12
N LEU A 328 2.89 10.72 -7.07
CA LEU A 328 2.47 12.11 -7.18
C LEU A 328 3.69 13.02 -7.33
N GLY A 329 3.81 13.66 -8.49
CA GLY A 329 4.85 14.63 -8.78
C GLY A 329 5.36 14.60 -10.22
N HIS A 330 6.58 15.09 -10.41
CA HIS A 330 7.21 15.17 -11.72
C HIS A 330 7.47 13.78 -12.34
N TRP A 331 7.34 13.67 -13.66
CA TRP A 331 7.40 12.40 -14.38
C TRP A 331 8.76 11.70 -14.30
N THR A 332 9.86 12.43 -14.10
CA THR A 332 11.21 11.86 -14.02
C THR A 332 11.44 11.01 -12.76
N LEU A 333 10.88 11.44 -11.63
CA LEU A 333 10.90 10.65 -10.38
C LEU A 333 10.03 9.41 -10.52
N PHE A 334 8.85 9.55 -11.14
CA PHE A 334 8.01 8.42 -11.51
C PHE A 334 8.75 7.44 -12.43
N ALA A 335 9.45 7.94 -13.46
CA ALA A 335 10.24 7.13 -14.39
C ALA A 335 11.34 6.33 -13.67
N SER A 336 11.98 6.92 -12.66
CA SER A 336 13.01 6.24 -11.86
C SER A 336 12.43 5.09 -11.02
N LEU A 337 11.26 5.30 -10.39
CA LEU A 337 10.55 4.26 -9.63
C LEU A 337 10.00 3.16 -10.55
N LEU A 338 9.51 3.56 -11.72
CA LEU A 338 9.05 2.66 -12.77
C LEU A 338 10.21 1.79 -13.27
N TRP A 339 11.37 2.39 -13.55
CA TRP A 339 12.56 1.67 -13.97
C TRP A 339 13.01 0.65 -12.92
N LEU A 340 13.04 1.02 -11.65
CA LEU A 340 13.33 0.09 -10.56
C LEU A 340 12.37 -1.13 -10.58
N THR A 341 11.09 -0.89 -10.86
CA THR A 341 10.08 -1.96 -10.97
C THR A 341 10.28 -2.78 -12.25
N MET A 342 10.61 -2.16 -13.37
CA MET A 342 10.96 -2.88 -14.61
C MET A 342 12.18 -3.78 -14.40
N LEU A 343 13.18 -3.34 -13.63
CA LEU A 343 14.32 -4.17 -13.27
C LEU A 343 13.90 -5.38 -12.40
N ARG A 344 12.98 -5.19 -11.45
CA ARG A 344 12.43 -6.29 -10.64
C ARG A 344 11.71 -7.33 -11.49
N LEU A 345 10.98 -6.88 -12.52
CA LEU A 345 10.20 -7.75 -13.41
C LEU A 345 10.97 -8.23 -14.65
N ARG A 346 12.24 -7.81 -14.81
CA ARG A 346 13.07 -8.04 -16.02
C ARG A 346 12.49 -7.49 -17.32
N PHE A 347 11.64 -6.47 -17.24
CA PHE A 347 11.08 -5.82 -18.42
C PHE A 347 12.15 -5.07 -19.21
N ASP A 348 13.26 -4.67 -18.57
CA ASP A 348 14.45 -4.12 -19.23
C ASP A 348 15.10 -5.08 -20.24
N GLN A 349 14.89 -6.39 -20.06
CA GLN A 349 15.40 -7.45 -20.94
C GLN A 349 14.35 -7.96 -21.93
N ALA A 350 13.13 -7.43 -21.91
CA ALA A 350 12.10 -7.84 -22.86
C ALA A 350 12.53 -7.54 -24.31
N LYS A 351 12.14 -8.41 -25.26
CA LYS A 351 12.41 -8.19 -26.69
C LYS A 351 11.60 -7.00 -27.22
N LEU A 352 10.38 -6.85 -26.70
CA LEU A 352 9.48 -5.74 -27.01
C LEU A 352 8.79 -5.25 -25.73
N LEU A 353 8.87 -3.95 -25.48
CA LEU A 353 8.07 -3.24 -24.49
C LEU A 353 7.01 -2.42 -25.22
N VAL A 354 5.74 -2.80 -25.05
CA VAL A 354 4.60 -2.04 -25.57
C VAL A 354 4.17 -1.03 -24.52
N VAL A 355 4.16 0.25 -24.88
CA VAL A 355 3.72 1.34 -24.01
C VAL A 355 2.41 1.90 -24.55
N LEU A 356 1.33 1.76 -23.79
CA LEU A 356 0.00 2.26 -24.15
C LEU A 356 -0.30 3.54 -23.36
N SER A 357 -0.80 4.57 -24.05
CA SER A 357 -1.05 5.86 -23.43
C SER A 357 -2.18 6.66 -24.07
N ASP A 358 -2.71 7.63 -23.33
CA ASP A 358 -3.72 8.61 -23.76
C ASP A 358 -3.18 9.69 -24.73
N GLY A 359 -1.87 9.68 -25.00
CA GLY A 359 -1.18 10.66 -25.83
C GLY A 359 -0.55 11.83 -25.06
N ALA A 360 -0.50 11.80 -23.72
CA ALA A 360 0.18 12.84 -22.94
C ALA A 360 1.69 12.93 -23.26
N GLU A 361 2.22 14.16 -23.33
CA GLU A 361 3.60 14.43 -23.76
C GLU A 361 4.65 13.85 -22.79
N TRP A 362 4.35 13.82 -21.48
CA TRP A 362 5.25 13.23 -20.50
C TRP A 362 5.43 11.71 -20.70
N ILE A 363 4.45 11.02 -21.30
CA ILE A 363 4.52 9.60 -21.60
C ILE A 363 5.40 9.35 -22.84
N ARG A 364 5.35 10.27 -23.82
CA ARG A 364 6.31 10.28 -24.94
C ARG A 364 7.73 10.49 -24.42
N SER A 365 7.90 11.45 -23.51
CA SER A 365 9.17 11.72 -22.84
C SER A 365 9.67 10.51 -22.04
N LEU A 366 8.77 9.81 -21.35
CA LEU A 366 9.07 8.56 -20.64
C LEU A 366 9.57 7.47 -21.60
N GLY A 367 8.87 7.24 -22.71
CA GLY A 367 9.27 6.25 -23.71
C GLY A 367 10.67 6.51 -24.27
N ASN A 368 11.00 7.77 -24.51
CA ASN A 368 12.34 8.19 -24.96
C ASN A 368 13.41 8.10 -23.87
N TRP A 369 13.01 8.26 -22.60
CA TRP A 369 13.89 8.17 -21.44
C TRP A 369 14.22 6.73 -21.04
N LEU A 370 13.49 5.72 -21.51
CA LEU A 370 13.81 4.32 -21.19
C LEU A 370 15.06 3.85 -21.96
N PRO A 371 16.05 3.21 -21.31
CA PRO A 371 17.29 2.72 -21.94
C PRO A 371 17.06 1.41 -22.71
N MET A 372 16.06 1.42 -23.59
CA MET A 372 15.58 0.26 -24.34
C MET A 372 15.42 0.62 -25.83
N ARG A 373 16.36 1.41 -26.38
CA ARG A 373 16.29 1.90 -27.77
C ARG A 373 16.01 0.77 -28.75
N GLY A 374 15.06 1.00 -29.66
CA GLY A 374 14.61 0.02 -30.65
C GLY A 374 13.72 -1.11 -30.13
N ARG A 375 13.51 -1.21 -28.81
CA ARG A 375 12.64 -2.21 -28.18
C ARG A 375 11.37 -1.62 -27.56
N VAL A 376 11.24 -0.29 -27.48
CA VAL A 376 10.03 0.39 -27.00
C VAL A 376 9.12 0.71 -28.18
N LEU A 377 7.87 0.26 -28.14
CA LEU A 377 6.81 0.60 -29.08
C LEU A 377 5.70 1.37 -28.35
N LEU A 378 5.54 2.65 -28.67
CA LEU A 378 4.47 3.48 -28.13
C LEU A 378 3.23 3.34 -29.01
N ILE A 379 2.10 3.01 -28.40
CA ILE A 379 0.80 2.90 -29.06
C ILE A 379 -0.14 3.91 -28.40
N LEU A 380 -0.76 4.77 -29.22
CA LEU A 380 -1.83 5.62 -28.73
C LEU A 380 -3.05 4.75 -28.43
N ASP A 381 -3.71 4.98 -27.30
CA ASP A 381 -4.96 4.31 -27.01
C ASP A 381 -6.04 4.67 -28.05
N TYR A 382 -6.59 3.64 -28.70
CA TYR A 382 -7.62 3.80 -29.72
C TYR A 382 -8.91 4.41 -29.18
N TYR A 383 -9.37 4.01 -27.99
CA TYR A 383 -10.63 4.48 -27.41
C TYR A 383 -10.53 5.94 -26.94
N HIS A 384 -9.37 6.41 -26.50
CA HIS A 384 -9.08 7.80 -26.22
C HIS A 384 -9.12 8.64 -27.50
N ALA A 385 -8.47 8.16 -28.57
CA ALA A 385 -8.55 8.81 -29.87
C ALA A 385 -10.01 8.88 -30.37
N ALA A 386 -10.73 7.76 -30.33
CA ALA A 386 -12.13 7.68 -30.71
C ALA A 386 -13.03 8.58 -29.86
N HIS A 387 -12.81 8.66 -28.54
CA HIS A 387 -13.56 9.53 -27.65
C HIS A 387 -13.43 11.00 -28.05
N ARG A 388 -12.22 11.45 -28.38
CA ARG A 388 -12.02 12.84 -28.85
C ARG A 388 -12.70 13.11 -30.20
N ALA A 389 -12.73 12.14 -31.11
CA ALA A 389 -13.55 12.25 -32.34
C ALA A 389 -15.05 12.40 -32.01
N TRP A 390 -15.56 11.64 -31.04
CA TRP A 390 -16.95 11.77 -30.57
C TRP A 390 -17.26 13.14 -29.99
N GLU A 391 -16.38 13.69 -29.14
CA GLU A 391 -16.56 15.03 -28.55
C GLU A 391 -16.67 16.10 -29.64
N VAL A 392 -15.80 16.07 -30.64
CA VAL A 392 -15.84 17.03 -31.76
C VAL A 392 -17.07 16.81 -32.64
N ALA A 393 -17.47 15.58 -32.91
CA ALA A 393 -18.69 15.29 -33.66
C ALA A 393 -19.95 15.81 -32.95
N ARG A 394 -20.04 15.66 -31.62
CA ARG A 394 -21.13 16.23 -30.81
C ARG A 394 -21.20 17.74 -30.92
N LEU A 395 -20.05 18.42 -30.88
CA LEU A 395 -19.97 19.86 -31.03
C LEU A 395 -20.38 20.30 -32.45
N LEU A 396 -19.97 19.59 -33.49
CA LEU A 396 -20.27 19.93 -34.88
C LEU A 396 -21.76 19.73 -35.22
N TYR A 397 -22.33 18.58 -34.88
CA TYR A 397 -23.62 18.12 -35.38
C TYR A 397 -24.74 18.07 -34.31
N GLY A 398 -24.42 18.37 -33.06
CA GLY A 398 -25.35 18.33 -31.93
C GLY A 398 -25.39 16.94 -31.26
N ASP A 399 -25.34 16.93 -29.93
CA ASP A 399 -25.37 15.70 -29.15
C ASP A 399 -26.69 14.95 -29.32
N GLY A 400 -26.63 13.62 -29.34
CA GLY A 400 -27.79 12.75 -29.53
C GLY A 400 -28.40 12.72 -30.95
N THR A 401 -27.86 13.46 -31.93
CA THR A 401 -28.38 13.44 -33.32
C THR A 401 -27.87 12.24 -34.12
N ASP A 402 -28.63 11.82 -35.15
CA ASP A 402 -28.21 10.77 -36.08
C ASP A 402 -26.93 11.14 -36.84
N LYS A 403 -26.84 12.41 -37.29
CA LYS A 403 -25.66 12.94 -37.98
C LYS A 403 -24.40 12.85 -37.12
N CYS A 404 -24.50 13.20 -35.83
CA CYS A 404 -23.39 13.04 -34.89
C CYS A 404 -22.94 11.58 -34.79
N ARG A 405 -23.90 10.64 -34.65
CA ARG A 405 -23.58 9.21 -34.53
C ARG A 405 -22.92 8.66 -35.79
N GLU A 406 -23.47 8.99 -36.95
CA GLU A 406 -22.95 8.56 -38.25
C GLU A 406 -21.53 9.07 -38.48
N GLN A 407 -21.31 10.38 -38.31
CA GLN A 407 -20.00 10.98 -38.53
C GLN A 407 -18.96 10.46 -37.53
N ALA A 408 -19.31 10.34 -36.24
CA ALA A 408 -18.39 9.82 -35.25
C ALA A 408 -18.00 8.37 -35.53
N ARG A 409 -18.95 7.50 -35.92
CA ARG A 409 -18.67 6.12 -36.32
C ARG A 409 -17.79 6.05 -37.56
N LYS A 410 -18.05 6.89 -38.57
CA LYS A 410 -17.21 7.00 -39.77
C LYS A 410 -15.77 7.33 -39.39
N TRP A 411 -15.55 8.36 -38.56
CA TRP A 411 -14.21 8.72 -38.09
C TRP A 411 -13.55 7.61 -37.29
N CYS A 412 -14.25 7.01 -36.33
CA CYS A 412 -13.72 5.91 -35.51
C CYS A 412 -13.29 4.71 -36.36
N GLY A 413 -14.12 4.29 -37.32
CA GLY A 413 -13.78 3.19 -38.23
C GLY A 413 -12.63 3.54 -39.17
N THR A 414 -12.59 4.78 -39.67
CA THR A 414 -11.48 5.26 -40.52
C THR A 414 -10.16 5.24 -39.75
N ILE A 415 -10.17 5.72 -38.50
CA ILE A 415 -9.01 5.71 -37.61
C ILE A 415 -8.56 4.27 -37.33
N GLU A 416 -9.47 3.37 -36.98
CA GLU A 416 -9.17 1.96 -36.69
C GLU A 416 -8.49 1.26 -37.88
N LEU A 417 -8.89 1.61 -39.10
CA LEU A 417 -8.31 1.11 -40.35
C LEU A 417 -7.01 1.82 -40.75
N GLY A 418 -6.42 2.65 -39.89
CA GLY A 418 -5.16 3.38 -40.14
C GLY A 418 -5.32 4.66 -40.96
N GLY A 419 -6.56 5.09 -41.24
CA GLY A 419 -6.89 6.24 -42.07
C GLY A 419 -6.86 7.58 -41.34
N VAL A 420 -6.10 7.74 -40.26
CA VAL A 420 -6.09 8.98 -39.44
C VAL A 420 -5.79 10.25 -40.26
N GLN A 421 -4.97 10.17 -41.30
CA GLN A 421 -4.70 11.31 -42.18
C GLN A 421 -5.95 11.81 -42.89
N HIS A 422 -6.81 10.91 -43.38
CA HIS A 422 -8.06 11.29 -44.02
C HIS A 422 -9.00 12.02 -43.05
N VAL A 423 -9.02 11.60 -41.78
CA VAL A 423 -9.80 12.29 -40.74
C VAL A 423 -9.23 13.66 -40.44
N ILE A 424 -7.90 13.81 -40.37
CA ILE A 424 -7.24 15.11 -40.21
C ILE A 424 -7.61 16.06 -41.36
N ASP A 425 -7.56 15.58 -42.59
CA ASP A 425 -7.84 16.39 -43.78
C ASP A 425 -9.31 16.84 -43.79
N GLU A 426 -10.26 15.93 -43.52
CA GLU A 426 -11.69 16.25 -43.38
C GLU A 426 -11.94 17.28 -42.25
N LEU A 427 -11.28 17.14 -41.10
CA LEU A 427 -11.39 18.10 -40.00
C LEU A 427 -10.86 19.50 -40.39
N LYS A 428 -9.78 19.58 -41.17
CA LYS A 428 -9.24 20.84 -41.68
C LYS A 428 -10.18 21.51 -42.68
N GLU A 429 -10.90 20.74 -43.49
CA GLU A 429 -11.94 21.25 -44.39
C GLU A 429 -13.17 21.77 -43.61
N LEU A 430 -13.51 21.14 -42.48
CA LEU A 430 -14.63 21.57 -41.64
C LEU A 430 -14.35 22.86 -40.86
N GLN A 431 -13.10 23.22 -40.61
CA GLN A 431 -12.73 24.45 -39.89
C GLN A 431 -13.28 25.73 -40.55
N PRO A 432 -12.97 26.06 -41.83
CA PRO A 432 -13.47 27.27 -42.48
C PRO A 432 -15.00 27.28 -42.61
N LEU A 433 -15.63 26.10 -42.77
CA LEU A 433 -17.08 25.97 -42.81
C LEU A 433 -17.76 26.31 -41.48
N ASN A 434 -17.02 26.25 -40.36
CA ASN A 434 -17.49 26.57 -39.03
C ASN A 434 -16.88 27.87 -38.49
N ALA A 435 -16.34 28.75 -39.34
CA ALA A 435 -15.67 30.00 -38.92
C ALA A 435 -16.54 30.89 -38.00
N GLY A 436 -17.86 30.84 -38.14
CA GLY A 436 -18.81 31.54 -37.26
C GLY A 436 -19.03 30.91 -35.88
N ARG A 437 -18.35 29.79 -35.55
CA ARG A 437 -18.52 29.01 -34.31
C ARG A 437 -17.16 28.83 -33.61
N PRO A 438 -16.65 29.84 -32.88
CA PRO A 438 -15.29 29.83 -32.34
C PRO A 438 -14.96 28.61 -31.47
N THR A 439 -15.89 28.16 -30.63
CA THR A 439 -15.71 26.98 -29.77
C THR A 439 -15.53 25.69 -30.58
N VAL A 440 -16.21 25.57 -31.72
CA VAL A 440 -16.08 24.43 -32.62
C VAL A 440 -14.75 24.48 -33.35
N VAL A 441 -14.37 25.64 -33.88
CA VAL A 441 -13.08 25.84 -34.56
C VAL A 441 -11.92 25.49 -33.64
N GLU A 442 -11.97 25.95 -32.38
CA GLU A 442 -10.97 25.62 -31.37
C GLU A 442 -10.92 24.11 -31.08
N ALA A 443 -12.09 23.46 -30.88
CA ALA A 443 -12.16 22.03 -30.60
C ALA A 443 -11.63 21.18 -31.77
N VAL A 444 -11.99 21.54 -33.01
CA VAL A 444 -11.48 20.90 -34.23
C VAL A 444 -9.97 21.11 -34.35
N GLY A 445 -9.47 22.32 -34.13
CA GLY A 445 -8.03 22.62 -34.15
C GLY A 445 -7.24 21.81 -33.12
N LYS A 446 -7.76 21.67 -31.90
CA LYS A 446 -7.17 20.82 -30.86
C LYS A 446 -7.14 19.34 -31.26
N LEU A 447 -8.21 18.83 -31.89
CA LEU A 447 -8.25 17.45 -32.36
C LEU A 447 -7.28 17.18 -33.51
N VAL A 448 -7.19 18.10 -34.47
CA VAL A 448 -6.20 18.05 -35.56
C VAL A 448 -4.79 17.99 -35.00
N GLY A 449 -4.42 18.93 -34.11
CA GLY A 449 -3.10 18.94 -33.50
C GLY A 449 -2.83 17.68 -32.67
N TYR A 450 -3.84 17.15 -31.96
CA TYR A 450 -3.72 15.89 -31.23
C TYR A 450 -3.41 14.71 -32.16
N TYR A 451 -4.15 14.54 -33.26
CA TYR A 451 -3.88 13.45 -34.20
C TYR A 451 -2.57 13.62 -34.95
N GLU A 452 -2.18 14.85 -35.33
CA GLU A 452 -0.89 15.10 -35.97
C GLU A 452 0.28 14.73 -35.05
N ASN A 453 0.20 15.10 -33.77
CA ASN A 453 1.25 14.82 -32.77
C ASN A 453 1.37 13.33 -32.39
N ASN A 454 0.34 12.54 -32.65
CA ASN A 454 0.29 11.11 -32.31
C ASN A 454 0.23 10.20 -33.54
N ARG A 455 0.27 10.73 -34.77
CA ARG A 455 0.07 9.97 -36.01
C ARG A 455 1.00 8.76 -36.14
N ASP A 456 2.25 8.91 -35.72
CA ASP A 456 3.28 7.85 -35.71
C ASP A 456 2.92 6.67 -34.80
N ARG A 457 2.04 6.88 -33.82
CA ARG A 457 1.61 5.90 -32.82
C ARG A 457 0.22 5.33 -33.07
N MET A 458 -0.43 5.68 -34.20
CA MET A 458 -1.80 5.27 -34.55
C MET A 458 -1.85 4.20 -35.66
N GLN A 459 -0.81 3.36 -35.78
CA GLN A 459 -0.74 2.28 -36.78
C GLN A 459 -1.53 1.03 -36.35
N TYR A 460 -2.81 1.21 -36.00
CA TYR A 460 -3.67 0.15 -35.44
C TYR A 460 -3.75 -1.13 -36.27
N PRO A 461 -3.87 -1.10 -37.62
CA PRO A 461 -3.88 -2.32 -38.41
C PRO A 461 -2.61 -3.16 -38.25
N GLU A 462 -1.44 -2.52 -38.12
CA GLU A 462 -0.18 -3.23 -37.90
C GLU A 462 -0.14 -3.86 -36.50
N TYR A 463 -0.56 -3.11 -35.48
CA TYR A 463 -0.57 -3.58 -34.09
C TYR A 463 -1.48 -4.79 -33.91
N THR A 464 -2.71 -4.71 -34.44
CA THR A 464 -3.68 -5.80 -34.39
C THR A 464 -3.20 -7.01 -35.18
N LYS A 465 -2.59 -6.82 -36.36
CA LYS A 465 -1.97 -7.91 -37.14
C LYS A 465 -0.87 -8.63 -36.36
N ARG A 466 -0.13 -7.92 -35.51
CA ARG A 466 0.89 -8.47 -34.61
C ARG A 466 0.33 -9.06 -33.32
N GLY A 467 -1.00 -9.03 -33.12
CA GLY A 467 -1.65 -9.47 -31.89
C GLY A 467 -1.40 -8.57 -30.67
N LEU A 468 -1.00 -7.32 -30.90
CA LEU A 468 -0.77 -6.35 -29.84
C LEU A 468 -2.08 -5.69 -29.40
N ARG A 469 -2.15 -5.34 -28.11
CA ARG A 469 -3.25 -4.52 -27.59
C ARG A 469 -3.13 -3.08 -28.09
N ILE A 470 -4.28 -2.46 -28.34
CA ILE A 470 -4.41 -1.06 -28.79
C ILE A 470 -5.21 -0.20 -27.80
N SER A 471 -5.47 -0.73 -26.60
CA SER A 471 -6.23 -0.06 -25.55
C SER A 471 -5.56 -0.18 -24.18
N SER A 472 -5.70 0.87 -23.37
CA SER A 472 -5.15 1.13 -22.04
C SER A 472 -6.21 0.95 -20.94
N GLY A 473 -7.23 0.14 -21.19
CA GLY A 473 -8.32 -0.09 -20.24
C GLY A 473 -7.87 -0.69 -18.89
N ILE A 474 -6.66 -1.27 -18.82
CA ILE A 474 -6.13 -1.80 -17.57
C ILE A 474 -5.63 -0.66 -16.67
N VAL A 475 -4.96 0.36 -17.22
CA VAL A 475 -4.58 1.55 -16.44
C VAL A 475 -5.79 2.43 -16.11
N GLU A 476 -6.81 2.51 -16.97
CA GLU A 476 -8.07 3.18 -16.62
C GLU A 476 -8.72 2.51 -15.40
N SER A 477 -8.77 1.17 -15.40
CA SER A 477 -9.21 0.41 -14.24
C SER A 477 -8.34 0.71 -13.03
N ALA A 478 -7.01 0.74 -13.18
CA ALA A 478 -6.07 1.07 -12.11
C ALA A 478 -6.30 2.46 -11.51
N ASN A 479 -6.56 3.47 -12.34
CA ASN A 479 -6.90 4.80 -11.90
C ASN A 479 -8.13 4.80 -11.00
N PHE A 480 -9.12 3.95 -11.30
CA PHE A 480 -10.30 3.80 -10.46
C PHE A 480 -9.99 3.05 -9.16
N HIS A 481 -9.46 1.83 -9.21
CA HIS A 481 -9.35 0.99 -8.01
C HIS A 481 -8.06 1.17 -7.21
N VAL A 482 -6.94 1.58 -7.80
CA VAL A 482 -5.68 1.83 -7.08
C VAL A 482 -5.71 3.23 -6.47
N THR A 483 -5.82 4.28 -7.29
CA THR A 483 -5.80 5.67 -6.80
C THR A 483 -7.18 6.16 -6.40
N GLY A 484 -8.18 6.02 -7.27
CA GLY A 484 -9.51 6.60 -7.08
C GLY A 484 -10.22 6.11 -5.82
N ALA A 485 -10.13 4.81 -5.54
CA ALA A 485 -10.77 4.16 -4.39
C ALA A 485 -10.32 4.72 -3.04
N ARG A 486 -9.13 5.35 -2.96
CA ARG A 486 -8.59 5.84 -1.69
C ARG A 486 -8.22 7.32 -1.68
N LEU A 487 -7.89 7.91 -2.84
CA LEU A 487 -7.46 9.30 -2.94
C LEU A 487 -8.51 10.23 -3.57
N LYS A 488 -9.53 9.69 -4.26
CA LYS A 488 -10.50 10.48 -5.04
C LYS A 488 -11.97 10.23 -4.65
N GLN A 489 -12.22 9.78 -3.42
CA GLN A 489 -13.60 9.69 -2.92
C GLN A 489 -14.14 11.07 -2.48
N GLN A 490 -15.45 11.14 -2.28
CA GLN A 490 -16.13 12.38 -1.91
C GLN A 490 -15.55 12.99 -0.63
N GLY A 491 -15.24 14.28 -0.67
CA GLY A 491 -14.76 15.05 0.49
C GLY A 491 -13.28 14.87 0.86
N MET A 492 -12.57 13.92 0.24
CA MET A 492 -11.15 13.67 0.52
C MET A 492 -10.27 14.83 0.04
N ARG A 493 -9.35 15.27 0.92
CA ARG A 493 -8.40 16.35 0.66
C ARG A 493 -7.08 16.03 1.32
N TRP A 494 -6.02 15.97 0.54
CA TRP A 494 -4.72 15.45 0.98
C TRP A 494 -3.67 16.54 1.00
N THR A 495 -2.71 16.50 1.93
CA THR A 495 -1.45 17.19 1.64
C THR A 495 -0.76 16.47 0.48
N GLU A 496 0.05 17.16 -0.31
CA GLU A 496 0.76 16.49 -1.42
C GLU A 496 1.63 15.32 -0.92
N GLN A 497 2.27 15.51 0.23
CA GLN A 497 3.07 14.47 0.88
C GLN A 497 2.23 13.23 1.18
N ALA A 498 1.12 13.39 1.91
CA ALA A 498 0.26 12.26 2.28
C ALA A 498 -0.34 11.57 1.05
N ALA A 499 -0.75 12.33 0.02
CA ALA A 499 -1.22 11.76 -1.24
C ALA A 499 -0.14 10.95 -1.96
N ARG A 500 1.11 11.43 -1.98
CA ARG A 500 2.24 10.72 -2.60
C ARG A 500 2.53 9.39 -1.89
N GLU A 501 2.61 9.44 -0.56
CA GLU A 501 2.88 8.28 0.30
C GLU A 501 1.75 7.24 0.19
N LEU A 502 0.50 7.71 0.23
CA LEU A 502 -0.66 6.83 0.10
C LEU A 502 -0.79 6.23 -1.30
N ALA A 503 -0.47 6.99 -2.36
CA ALA A 503 -0.46 6.46 -3.72
C ALA A 503 0.55 5.30 -3.86
N LEU A 504 1.75 5.43 -3.27
CA LEU A 504 2.73 4.34 -3.22
C LEU A 504 2.17 3.11 -2.48
N LEU A 505 1.63 3.30 -1.28
CA LEU A 505 1.07 2.21 -0.47
C LEU A 505 -0.09 1.51 -1.20
N ARG A 506 -0.94 2.26 -1.91
CA ARG A 506 -2.01 1.72 -2.74
C ARG A 506 -1.46 0.84 -3.86
N ALA A 507 -0.44 1.30 -4.57
CA ALA A 507 0.20 0.53 -5.62
C ALA A 507 0.80 -0.77 -5.06
N ASP A 508 1.48 -0.73 -3.92
CA ASP A 508 2.06 -1.91 -3.27
C ASP A 508 1.00 -2.90 -2.79
N LEU A 509 -0.12 -2.41 -2.22
CA LEU A 509 -1.24 -3.25 -1.78
C LEU A 509 -1.88 -3.97 -2.96
N CYS A 510 -2.15 -3.26 -4.05
CA CYS A 510 -2.75 -3.83 -5.26
C CYS A 510 -1.79 -4.70 -6.08
N SER A 511 -0.48 -4.56 -5.85
CA SER A 511 0.56 -5.42 -6.45
C SER A 511 0.91 -6.64 -5.60
N GLU A 512 0.16 -6.89 -4.50
CA GLU A 512 0.40 -8.00 -3.57
C GLU A 512 1.80 -7.98 -2.92
N ARG A 513 2.43 -6.81 -2.82
CA ARG A 513 3.79 -6.66 -2.27
C ARG A 513 3.83 -6.48 -0.76
N TRP A 514 2.68 -6.52 -0.09
CA TRP A 514 2.56 -6.16 1.32
C TRP A 514 3.51 -6.93 2.23
N ALA A 515 3.63 -8.26 2.05
CA ALA A 515 4.53 -9.08 2.86
C ALA A 515 6.01 -8.68 2.73
N VAL A 516 6.45 -8.28 1.53
CA VAL A 516 7.81 -7.77 1.29
C VAL A 516 7.98 -6.41 1.95
N ARG A 517 7.01 -5.51 1.77
CA ARG A 517 7.04 -4.16 2.36
C ARG A 517 7.04 -4.19 3.88
N SER A 518 6.27 -5.08 4.50
CA SER A 518 6.28 -5.28 5.96
C SER A 518 7.65 -5.68 6.50
N ARG A 519 8.42 -6.50 5.75
CA ARG A 519 9.80 -6.85 6.13
C ARG A 519 10.76 -5.66 5.96
N GLN A 520 10.61 -4.89 4.90
CA GLN A 520 11.40 -3.67 4.68
C GLN A 520 11.15 -2.64 5.79
N LEU A 521 9.89 -2.44 6.19
CA LEU A 521 9.51 -1.56 7.29
C LEU A 521 9.97 -2.05 8.67
N LEU A 522 10.21 -3.35 8.84
CA LEU A 522 10.79 -3.88 10.08
C LEU A 522 12.31 -3.72 10.11
N ALA A 523 12.96 -3.71 8.94
CA ALA A 523 14.41 -3.59 8.80
C ALA A 523 14.91 -2.13 8.82
N ALA A 524 14.08 -1.20 8.34
CA ALA A 524 14.29 0.24 8.45
C ALA A 524 14.06 0.72 9.88
#